data_AF-A0A1M5RCJ1-F1
#
_entry.id   AF-A0A1M5RCJ1-F1
#
_cell.length_a   1.000
_cell.length_b   1.000
_cell.length_c   1.000
_cell.angle_alpha   90.00
_cell.angle_beta   90.00
_cell.angle_gamma   90.00
#
_symmetry.space_group_name_H-M   'P 1'
#
loop_
_entity.id
_entity.type
_entity.pdbx_description
1 polymer ?
#
loop_
_entity_poly.entity_id
_entity_poly.type
_entity_poly.pdbx_seq_one_letter_code
_entity_poly.pdbx_strand_id
1 'polypeptide(L)'
;MRILPLVNDLAPLPENREQPTVGKFVEMHEQAHAKFHHAILRNLVKVAFALCAIWFMAALMVRWECSIVESVLWLHLAAIPFRTFFHFYCWNQEYECDRYALEKTDRKIAKNALQELARCEYPHTVLFSLIYREHPTVALRSRRILNKPIVSTATK
;
A
#
# COMPACT_ATOMS: atom_id res chain seq x y z
N MET A 1 -15.44 9.89 -4.22
CA MET A 1 -14.79 8.69 -4.78
C MET A 1 -14.73 8.84 -6.29
N ARG A 2 -13.54 8.77 -6.91
CA ARG A 2 -13.44 8.72 -8.38
C ARG A 2 -13.55 7.27 -8.85
N ILE A 3 -14.39 7.07 -9.86
CA ILE A 3 -14.89 5.76 -10.33
C ILE A 3 -13.94 5.11 -11.35
N LEU A 4 -12.91 5.81 -11.84
CA LEU A 4 -12.06 5.35 -12.94
C LEU A 4 -10.57 5.32 -12.54
N PRO A 5 -9.87 4.16 -12.69
CA PRO A 5 -8.45 4.01 -12.41
C PRO A 5 -7.56 5.05 -13.09
N LEU A 6 -7.82 5.33 -14.38
CA LEU A 6 -7.05 6.32 -15.15
C LEU A 6 -7.11 7.74 -14.57
N VAL A 7 -8.27 8.14 -14.02
CA VAL A 7 -8.47 9.50 -13.48
C VAL A 7 -7.78 9.64 -12.12
N ASN A 8 -7.63 8.54 -11.38
CA ASN A 8 -6.85 8.52 -10.14
C ASN A 8 -5.34 8.53 -10.41
N ASP A 9 -4.90 7.91 -11.50
CA ASP A 9 -3.49 7.93 -11.91
C ASP A 9 -3.05 9.34 -12.40
N LEU A 10 -3.97 10.17 -12.93
CA LEU A 10 -3.66 11.50 -13.49
C LEU A 10 -3.82 12.68 -12.51
N ALA A 11 -4.70 12.57 -11.52
CA ALA A 11 -4.94 13.63 -10.56
C ALA A 11 -5.06 13.02 -9.16
N PRO A 12 -3.93 12.84 -8.44
CA PRO A 12 -3.96 12.32 -7.09
C PRO A 12 -4.83 13.21 -6.20
N LEU A 13 -5.51 12.61 -5.22
CA LEU A 13 -6.30 13.36 -4.25
C LEU A 13 -5.38 14.36 -3.53
N PRO A 14 -5.80 15.62 -3.34
CA PRO A 14 -4.99 16.57 -2.59
C PRO A 14 -4.79 16.05 -1.16
N GLU A 15 -3.55 15.67 -0.84
CA GLU A 15 -3.16 15.28 0.51
C GLU A 15 -2.93 16.52 1.37
N ASN A 16 -3.95 17.35 1.58
CA ASN A 16 -3.97 18.22 2.75
C ASN A 16 -4.19 17.32 3.98
N ARG A 17 -3.09 16.74 4.48
CA ARG A 17 -3.06 15.91 5.68
C ARG A 17 -2.42 16.71 6.80
N GLU A 18 -3.08 16.79 7.94
CA GLU A 18 -2.37 17.04 9.19
C GLU A 18 -1.39 15.88 9.40
N GLN A 19 -0.12 16.19 9.62
CA GLN A 19 0.87 15.15 9.90
C GLN A 19 0.56 14.55 11.28
N PRO A 20 0.48 13.21 11.40
CA PRO A 20 0.28 12.59 12.70
C PRO A 20 1.48 12.89 13.59
N THR A 21 1.22 13.10 14.88
CA THR A 21 2.26 13.31 15.89
C THR A 21 3.15 12.07 15.94
N VAL A 22 4.46 12.26 15.82
CA VAL A 22 5.44 11.16 15.92
C VAL A 22 5.52 10.70 17.38
N GLY A 23 4.74 9.68 17.71
CA GLY A 23 4.78 9.01 19.01
C GLY A 23 5.68 7.77 19.01
N LYS A 24 5.97 7.25 20.20
CA LYS A 24 6.81 6.05 20.41
C LYS A 24 6.34 4.82 19.60
N PHE A 25 5.04 4.67 19.33
CA PHE A 25 4.52 3.59 18.48
C PHE A 25 4.96 3.75 17.02
N VAL A 26 4.87 4.96 16.46
CA VAL A 26 5.28 5.26 15.08
C VAL A 26 6.79 5.06 14.94
N GLU A 27 7.57 5.52 15.92
CA GLU A 27 9.02 5.32 15.93
C GLU A 27 9.40 3.83 15.88
N MET A 28 8.78 2.99 16.72
CA MET A 28 9.03 1.55 16.73
C MET A 28 8.56 0.87 15.43
N HIS A 29 7.51 1.38 14.79
CA HIS A 29 7.03 0.90 13.50
C HIS A 29 8.05 1.17 12.38
N GLU A 30 8.60 2.39 12.30
CA GLU A 30 9.63 2.73 11.32
C GLU A 30 10.94 1.95 11.55
N GLN A 31 11.33 1.76 12.82
CA GLN A 31 12.46 0.90 13.16
C GLN A 31 12.27 -0.55 12.70
N ALA A 32 11.03 -1.06 12.72
CA ALA A 32 10.72 -2.40 12.21
C ALA A 32 10.97 -2.50 10.69
N HIS A 33 10.59 -1.47 9.92
CA HIS A 33 10.87 -1.44 8.48
C HIS A 33 12.37 -1.53 8.18
N ALA A 34 13.20 -0.82 8.96
CA ALA A 34 14.65 -0.90 8.84
C ALA A 34 15.16 -2.28 9.24
N LYS A 35 14.70 -2.83 10.37
CA LYS A 35 15.10 -4.14 10.90
C LYS A 35 14.78 -5.30 9.95
N PHE A 36 13.60 -5.27 9.33
CA PHE A 36 13.16 -6.31 8.40
C PHE A 36 13.56 -6.03 6.95
N HIS A 37 14.36 -4.98 6.72
CA HIS A 37 14.86 -4.60 5.40
C HIS A 37 13.77 -4.47 4.33
N HIS A 38 12.59 -3.99 4.73
CA HIS A 38 11.42 -3.92 3.85
C HIS A 38 11.67 -3.10 2.59
N ALA A 39 12.47 -2.03 2.68
CA ALA A 39 12.86 -1.23 1.50
C ALA A 39 13.64 -2.06 0.47
N ILE A 40 14.60 -2.88 0.93
CA ILE A 40 15.40 -3.76 0.05
C ILE A 40 14.49 -4.80 -0.59
N LEU A 41 13.63 -5.44 0.20
CA LEU A 41 12.71 -6.46 -0.29
C LEU A 41 11.72 -5.91 -1.31
N ARG A 42 11.12 -4.73 -1.06
CA ARG A 42 10.25 -4.03 -2.02
C ARG A 42 10.98 -3.74 -3.33
N ASN A 43 12.23 -3.31 -3.28
CA ASN A 43 13.04 -3.06 -4.47
C ASN A 43 13.36 -4.33 -5.25
N LEU A 44 13.68 -5.43 -4.59
CA LEU A 44 13.89 -6.72 -5.25
C LEU A 44 12.64 -7.20 -6.00
N VAL A 45 11.46 -7.05 -5.41
CA VAL A 45 10.19 -7.36 -6.08
C VAL A 45 9.97 -6.45 -7.29
N LYS A 46 10.23 -5.14 -7.17
CA LYS A 46 10.13 -4.19 -8.29
C LYS A 46 11.07 -4.56 -9.44
N VAL A 47 12.31 -4.96 -9.14
CA VAL A 47 13.26 -5.44 -10.16
C VAL A 47 12.76 -6.71 -10.83
N ALA A 48 12.28 -7.69 -10.06
CA ALA A 48 11.69 -8.91 -10.62
C ALA A 48 10.52 -8.59 -11.57
N PHE A 49 9.64 -7.66 -11.19
CA PHE A 49 8.52 -7.23 -12.02
C PHE A 49 8.97 -6.51 -13.29
N ALA A 50 10.01 -5.68 -13.21
CA ALA A 50 10.58 -5.03 -14.38
C ALA A 50 11.14 -6.07 -15.37
N LEU A 51 11.84 -7.10 -14.88
CA LEU A 51 12.33 -8.19 -15.72
C LEU A 51 11.19 -8.99 -16.35
N CYS A 52 10.13 -9.30 -15.60
CA CYS A 52 8.93 -9.95 -16.13
C CYS A 52 8.25 -9.09 -17.20
N ALA A 53 8.17 -7.77 -17.02
CA ALA A 53 7.59 -6.84 -17.99
C ALA A 53 8.40 -6.81 -19.29
N ILE A 54 9.73 -6.74 -19.20
CA ILE A 54 10.62 -6.78 -20.37
C ILE A 54 10.45 -8.11 -21.12
N TRP A 55 10.44 -9.23 -20.39
CA TRP A 55 10.25 -10.54 -21.00
C TRP A 55 8.88 -10.67 -21.66
N PHE A 56 7.81 -10.20 -21.01
CA PHE A 56 6.44 -10.25 -21.54
C PHE A 56 6.31 -9.41 -22.81
N MET A 57 6.86 -8.19 -22.83
CA MET A 57 6.89 -7.35 -24.03
C MET A 57 7.67 -8.02 -25.17
N ALA A 58 8.85 -8.56 -24.89
CA ALA A 58 9.63 -9.27 -25.89
C ALA A 58 8.86 -10.48 -26.47
N ALA A 59 8.15 -11.22 -25.61
CA ALA A 59 7.31 -12.33 -26.04
C ALA A 59 6.16 -11.86 -26.95
N LEU A 60 5.45 -10.78 -26.60
CA LEU A 60 4.38 -10.22 -27.43
C LEU A 60 4.88 -9.79 -28.81
N MET A 61 6.03 -9.12 -28.86
CA MET A 61 6.61 -8.64 -30.12
C MET A 61 7.14 -9.76 -31.01
N VAL A 62 7.77 -10.79 -30.44
CA VAL A 62 8.42 -11.86 -31.22
C VAL A 62 7.46 -12.99 -31.57
N ARG A 63 6.60 -13.42 -30.64
CA ARG A 63 5.74 -14.59 -30.83
C ARG A 63 4.35 -14.25 -31.34
N TRP A 64 3.82 -13.09 -30.96
CA TRP A 64 2.50 -12.63 -31.38
C TRP A 64 2.56 -11.47 -32.37
N GLU A 65 3.77 -11.09 -32.80
CA GLU A 65 4.02 -10.05 -33.81
C GLU A 65 3.34 -8.71 -33.48
N CYS A 66 3.07 -8.46 -32.20
CA CYS A 66 2.47 -7.20 -31.77
C CYS A 66 3.45 -6.04 -32.01
N SER A 67 2.91 -4.91 -32.44
CA SER A 67 3.67 -3.66 -32.45
C SER A 67 4.09 -3.25 -31.02
N ILE A 68 5.04 -2.33 -30.92
CA ILE A 68 5.48 -1.81 -29.61
C ILE A 68 4.33 -1.13 -28.86
N VAL A 69 3.42 -0.48 -29.58
CA VAL A 69 2.26 0.22 -29.01
C VAL A 69 1.28 -0.79 -28.41
N GLU A 70 0.92 -1.83 -29.17
CA GLU A 70 0.04 -2.90 -28.69
C GLU A 70 0.65 -3.63 -27.49
N SER A 71 1.96 -3.85 -27.51
CA SER A 71 2.69 -4.49 -26.41
C SER A 71 2.63 -3.67 -25.12
N VAL A 72 2.75 -2.34 -25.23
CA VAL A 72 2.60 -1.43 -24.07
C VAL A 72 1.17 -1.41 -23.54
N LEU A 73 0.15 -1.47 -24.41
CA LEU A 73 -1.26 -1.55 -23.99
C LEU A 73 -1.54 -2.87 -23.25
N TRP A 74 -1.03 -4.00 -23.77
CA TRP A 74 -1.12 -5.28 -23.09
C TRP A 74 -0.38 -5.29 -21.76
N LEU A 75 0.78 -4.66 -21.68
CA LEU A 75 1.51 -4.53 -20.42
C LEU A 75 0.70 -3.75 -19.38
N HIS A 76 -0.03 -2.69 -19.77
CA HIS A 76 -0.90 -1.96 -18.84
C HIS A 76 -2.00 -2.84 -18.26
N LEU A 77 -2.65 -3.66 -19.09
CA LEU A 77 -3.66 -4.62 -18.63
C LEU A 77 -3.04 -5.68 -17.71
N ALA A 78 -1.91 -6.25 -18.12
CA ALA A 78 -1.18 -7.23 -17.33
C ALA A 78 -0.67 -6.65 -16.00
N ALA A 79 -0.34 -5.36 -15.92
CA ALA A 79 0.20 -4.73 -14.71
C ALA A 79 -0.82 -4.64 -13.56
N ILE A 80 -2.13 -4.67 -13.82
CA ILE A 80 -3.18 -4.54 -12.80
C ILE A 80 -3.07 -5.63 -11.71
N PRO A 81 -3.04 -6.95 -12.04
CA PRO A 81 -2.87 -7.99 -11.03
C PRO A 81 -1.51 -7.92 -10.33
N PHE A 82 -0.43 -7.54 -11.02
CA PHE A 82 0.90 -7.37 -10.39
C PHE A 82 0.90 -6.22 -9.39
N ARG A 83 0.27 -5.08 -9.72
CA ARG A 83 0.10 -3.94 -8.80
C ARG A 83 -0.67 -4.36 -7.55
N THR A 84 -1.77 -5.08 -7.73
CA THR A 84 -2.59 -5.60 -6.63
C THR A 84 -1.79 -6.54 -5.73
N PHE A 85 -1.03 -7.46 -6.32
CA PHE A 85 -0.14 -8.35 -5.58
C PHE A 85 0.93 -7.57 -4.82
N PHE A 86 1.55 -6.56 -5.44
CA PHE A 86 2.57 -5.74 -4.81
C PHE A 86 2.01 -4.97 -3.61
N HIS A 87 0.82 -4.38 -3.74
CA HIS A 87 0.17 -3.72 -2.61
C HIS A 87 -0.14 -4.70 -1.48
N PHE A 88 -0.64 -5.89 -1.79
CA PHE A 88 -0.86 -6.93 -0.78
C PHE A 88 0.44 -7.34 -0.08
N TYR A 89 1.54 -7.45 -0.83
CA TYR A 89 2.87 -7.70 -0.29
C TYR A 89 3.31 -6.60 0.67
N CYS A 90 3.19 -5.33 0.27
CA CYS A 90 3.46 -4.18 1.14
C CYS A 90 2.57 -4.18 2.39
N TRP A 91 1.27 -4.49 2.27
CA TRP A 91 0.37 -4.53 3.41
C TRP A 91 0.80 -5.55 4.47
N ASN A 92 1.31 -6.71 4.07
CA ASN A 92 1.83 -7.68 5.03
C ASN A 92 3.03 -7.14 5.81
N GLN A 93 3.93 -6.42 5.14
CA GLN A 93 5.05 -5.75 5.81
C GLN A 93 4.58 -4.70 6.82
N GLU A 94 3.55 -3.91 6.49
CA GLU A 94 2.96 -2.94 7.40
C GLU A 94 2.36 -3.61 8.65
N TYR A 95 1.70 -4.76 8.48
CA TYR A 95 1.17 -5.54 9.62
C TYR A 95 2.27 -6.13 10.50
N GLU A 96 3.39 -6.54 9.92
CA GLU A 96 4.55 -7.01 10.67
C GLU A 96 5.16 -5.89 11.51
N CYS A 97 5.29 -4.70 10.92
CA CYS A 97 5.77 -3.51 11.62
C CYS A 97 4.82 -3.08 12.74
N ASP A 98 3.50 -3.10 12.50
CA ASP A 98 2.50 -2.80 13.53
C ASP A 98 2.55 -3.78 14.70
N ARG A 99 2.72 -5.07 14.41
CA ARG A 99 2.87 -6.11 15.44
C ARG A 99 4.13 -5.87 16.25
N TYR A 100 5.26 -5.61 15.59
CA TYR A 100 6.52 -5.30 16.27
C TYR A 100 6.38 -4.06 17.16
N ALA A 101 5.78 -2.98 16.65
CA ALA A 101 5.54 -1.76 17.41
C ALA A 101 4.64 -2.00 18.63
N LEU A 102 3.61 -2.84 18.48
CA LEU A 102 2.74 -3.24 19.59
C LEU A 102 3.48 -4.10 20.62
N GLU A 103 4.41 -4.96 20.22
CA GLU A 103 5.25 -5.75 21.15
C GLU A 103 6.25 -4.87 21.92
N LYS A 104 6.66 -3.73 21.36
CA LYS A 104 7.62 -2.79 21.97
C LYS A 104 6.96 -1.62 22.71
N THR A 105 5.64 -1.53 22.67
CA THR A 105 4.86 -0.46 23.32
C THR A 105 3.62 -1.04 24.00
N ASP A 106 2.79 -0.18 24.57
CA ASP A 106 1.53 -0.62 25.17
C ASP A 106 0.37 -0.52 24.18
N ARG A 107 -0.60 -1.42 24.36
CA ARG A 107 -1.87 -1.43 23.61
C ARG A 107 -2.60 -0.08 23.62
N LYS A 108 -2.49 0.68 24.71
CA LYS A 108 -3.06 2.04 24.83
C LYS A 108 -2.36 3.04 23.91
N ILE A 109 -1.03 2.99 23.82
CA ILE A 109 -0.23 3.87 22.96
C ILE A 109 -0.52 3.55 21.49
N ALA A 110 -0.50 2.26 21.13
CA ALA A 110 -0.85 1.80 19.78
C ALA A 110 -2.26 2.25 19.35
N LYS A 111 -3.24 2.10 20.24
CA LYS A 111 -4.62 2.55 19.97
C LYS A 111 -4.69 4.06 19.73
N ASN A 112 -4.02 4.86 20.55
CA ASN A 112 -4.04 6.31 20.40
C ASN A 112 -3.38 6.74 19.08
N ALA A 113 -2.23 6.17 18.73
CA ALA A 113 -1.54 6.44 17.47
C ALA A 113 -2.40 6.07 16.25
N LEU A 114 -3.08 4.92 16.28
CA LEU A 114 -4.02 4.54 15.22
C LEU A 114 -5.25 5.44 15.17
N GLN A 115 -5.76 5.92 16.30
CA GLN A 115 -6.88 6.88 16.32
C GLN A 115 -6.50 8.22 15.71
N GLU A 116 -5.27 8.68 15.95
CA GLU A 116 -4.74 9.87 15.31
C GLU A 116 -4.58 9.67 13.81
N LEU A 117 -3.99 8.55 13.38
CA LEU A 117 -3.88 8.21 11.98
C LEU A 117 -5.26 8.11 11.29
N ALA A 118 -6.28 7.60 11.99
CA ALA A 118 -7.65 7.54 11.46
C ALA A 118 -8.26 8.92 11.21
N ARG A 119 -7.85 9.95 11.96
CA ARG A 119 -8.31 11.34 11.75
C ARG A 119 -7.66 11.95 10.52
N CYS A 120 -6.41 11.62 10.27
CA CYS A 120 -5.64 12.10 9.11
C CYS A 120 -5.93 11.32 7.82
N GLU A 121 -6.48 10.10 7.93
CA GLU A 121 -6.78 9.25 6.79
C GLU A 121 -8.13 9.61 6.14
N TYR A 122 -8.09 9.88 4.83
CA TYR A 122 -9.29 10.00 4.01
C TYR A 122 -10.08 8.68 3.97
N PRO A 123 -11.42 8.75 4.01
CA PRO A 123 -12.24 7.55 4.00
C PRO A 123 -12.14 6.87 2.63
N HIS A 124 -11.68 5.62 2.64
CA HIS A 124 -11.55 4.78 1.46
C HIS A 124 -12.13 3.38 1.73
N THR A 125 -12.66 2.75 0.69
CA THR A 125 -13.05 1.34 0.77
C THR A 125 -11.81 0.44 0.79
N VAL A 126 -11.92 -0.77 1.36
CA VAL A 126 -10.83 -1.75 1.36
C VAL A 126 -10.35 -2.05 -0.05
N LEU A 127 -11.29 -2.20 -0.99
CA LEU A 127 -10.99 -2.47 -2.40
C LEU A 127 -10.24 -1.30 -3.04
N PHE A 128 -10.65 -0.05 -2.78
CA PHE A 128 -9.94 1.12 -3.27
C PHE A 128 -8.50 1.16 -2.75
N SER A 129 -8.31 0.96 -1.44
CA SER A 129 -6.97 0.95 -0.87
C SER A 129 -6.11 -0.17 -1.45
N LEU A 130 -6.68 -1.36 -1.68
CA LEU A 130 -5.93 -2.48 -2.26
C LEU A 130 -5.46 -2.18 -3.69
N ILE A 131 -6.26 -1.46 -4.48
CA ILE A 131 -5.94 -1.15 -5.88
C ILE A 131 -4.97 0.03 -5.99
N TYR A 132 -5.07 1.03 -5.11
CA TYR A 132 -4.39 2.32 -5.29
C TYR A 132 -3.40 2.70 -4.19
N ARG A 133 -3.25 1.92 -3.11
CA ARG A 133 -2.39 2.29 -1.97
C ARG A 133 -1.48 1.16 -1.51
N GLU A 134 -0.20 1.49 -1.33
CA GLU A 134 0.79 0.59 -0.75
C GLU A 134 0.59 0.33 0.76
N HIS A 135 -0.21 1.16 1.43
CA HIS A 135 -0.51 1.02 2.86
C HIS A 135 -1.97 0.61 3.09
N PRO A 136 -2.24 -0.33 4.02
CA PRO A 136 -3.59 -0.70 4.41
C PRO A 136 -4.24 0.42 5.21
N THR A 137 -5.57 0.50 5.11
CA THR A 137 -6.35 1.46 5.93
C THR A 137 -6.16 1.22 7.42
N VAL A 138 -6.34 2.27 8.22
CA VAL A 138 -6.32 2.18 9.68
C VAL A 138 -7.35 1.17 10.19
N ALA A 139 -8.52 1.07 9.55
CA ALA A 139 -9.54 0.09 9.91
C ALA A 139 -9.02 -1.35 9.81
N LEU A 140 -8.23 -1.66 8.79
CA LEU A 140 -7.60 -2.98 8.62
C LEU A 140 -6.48 -3.21 9.63
N ARG A 141 -5.58 -2.22 9.80
CA ARG A 141 -4.46 -2.28 10.75
C ARG A 141 -4.96 -2.51 12.18
N SER A 142 -5.90 -1.67 12.63
CA SER A 142 -6.52 -1.77 13.95
C SER A 142 -7.31 -3.07 14.16
N ARG A 143 -8.04 -3.55 13.14
CA ARG A 143 -8.70 -4.86 13.22
C ARG A 143 -7.69 -5.98 13.47
N ARG A 144 -6.52 -5.92 12.85
CA ARG A 144 -5.51 -6.98 12.94
C ARG A 144 -4.72 -6.95 14.24
N ILE A 145 -4.33 -5.78 14.74
CA ILE A 145 -3.48 -5.68 15.94
C ILE A 145 -4.28 -5.45 17.23
N LEU A 146 -5.46 -4.84 17.15
CA LEU A 146 -6.31 -4.55 18.31
C LEU A 146 -7.56 -5.44 18.38
N ASN A 147 -7.82 -6.31 17.40
CA ASN A 147 -9.08 -7.07 17.29
C ASN A 147 -10.33 -6.18 17.29
N LYS A 148 -10.19 -4.90 16.95
CA LYS A 148 -11.29 -3.93 16.90
C LYS A 148 -11.01 -2.88 15.82
N PRO A 149 -11.89 -2.73 14.81
CA PRO A 149 -11.70 -1.72 13.78
C PRO A 149 -11.90 -0.31 14.35
N ILE A 150 -10.98 0.59 14.00
CA ILE A 150 -11.11 2.04 14.18
C ILE A 150 -11.47 2.61 12.81
N VAL A 151 -12.63 3.25 12.71
CA VAL A 151 -13.13 3.86 11.47
C VAL A 151 -12.70 5.33 11.44
N SER A 152 -12.25 5.81 10.29
CA SER A 152 -12.00 7.24 10.09
C SER A 152 -13.28 8.03 10.38
N THR A 153 -13.17 9.10 11.18
CA THR A 153 -14.31 9.91 11.61
C THR A 153 -14.81 10.88 10.53
N ALA A 154 -14.15 10.96 9.38
CA ALA A 154 -14.54 11.83 8.25
C ALA A 154 -15.81 11.37 7.50
N THR A 155 -16.54 10.40 8.04
CA THR A 155 -17.82 9.87 7.51
C THR A 155 -19.06 10.33 8.28
N LYS A 156 -19.00 11.45 9.01
CA LYS A 156 -20.19 12.12 9.53
C LYS A 156 -20.53 13.35 8.70
#